data_AF-A0A3D5AD50-F1
#
_entry.id   AF-A0A3D5AD50-F1
#
_cell.length_a   1.000
_cell.length_b   1.000
_cell.length_c   1.000
_cell.angle_alpha   90.00
_cell.angle_beta   90.00
_cell.angle_gamma   90.00
#
_symmetry.space_group_name_H-M   'P 1'
#
loop_
_entity.id
_entity.type
_entity.pdbx_description
1 polymer ?
#
loop_
_entity_poly.entity_id
_entity_poly.type
_entity_poly.pdbx_seq_one_letter_code
_entity_poly.pdbx_strand_id
1 'polypeptide(L)' 'NIKTESGIPDMIETDRLRLDQILRNLLSNAIKFTHEGSITLTISEDKEHGDQLLFEVKDTGIGIA' A
#
# COMPACT_ATOMS: atom_id res chain seq x y z
N ASN A 1 -10.03 2.18 0.95
CA ASN A 1 -10.35 0.85 0.36
C ASN A 1 -9.12 -0.05 0.48
N ILE A 2 -9.29 -1.33 0.81
CA ILE A 2 -8.19 -2.30 0.84
C ILE A 2 -8.53 -3.42 -0.15
N LYS A 3 -7.56 -3.80 -0.98
CA LYS A 3 -7.67 -4.88 -1.98
C LYS A 3 -6.48 -5.83 -1.84
N THR A 4 -6.76 -7.12 -1.91
CA THR A 4 -5.78 -8.20 -1.89
C THR A 4 -6.01 -9.08 -3.11
N GLU A 5 -4.98 -9.31 -3.91
CA GLU A 5 -5.08 -10.22 -5.06
C GLU A 5 -5.14 -11.68 -4.63
N SER A 6 -5.79 -12.53 -5.43
CA SER A 6 -5.78 -13.97 -5.22
C SER A 6 -4.38 -14.55 -5.45
N GLY A 7 -3.95 -15.49 -4.60
CA GLY A 7 -2.66 -16.18 -4.75
C GLY A 7 -1.57 -15.66 -3.82
N ILE A 8 -1.77 -14.52 -3.15
CA ILE A 8 -0.87 -14.04 -2.10
C ILE A 8 -1.08 -14.84 -0.79
N PRO A 9 -0.05 -14.98 0.05
CA PRO A 9 -0.19 -15.62 1.36
C PRO A 9 -1.02 -14.78 2.34
N ASP A 10 -1.79 -15.45 3.20
CA ASP A 10 -2.57 -14.81 4.26
C ASP A 10 -1.70 -14.19 5.37
N MET A 11 -0.45 -14.66 5.49
CA MET A 11 0.52 -14.20 6.48
C MET A 11 1.90 -14.10 5.85
N ILE A 12 2.67 -13.11 6.29
CA ILE A 12 4.08 -12.94 5.92
C ILE A 12 4.94 -12.81 7.17
N GLU A 13 6.18 -13.31 7.08
CA GLU A 13 7.21 -13.07 8.07
C GLU A 13 8.03 -11.85 7.65
N THR A 14 8.06 -10.82 8.49
CA THR A 14 8.71 -9.55 8.18
C THR A 14 8.99 -8.75 9.46
N ASP A 15 9.70 -7.62 9.33
CA ASP A 15 9.76 -6.62 10.40
C ASP A 15 8.44 -5.84 10.44
N ARG A 16 7.54 -6.31 11.28
CA ARG A 16 6.21 -5.72 11.47
C ARG A 16 6.28 -4.23 11.82
N LEU A 17 7.21 -3.81 12.67
CA LEU A 17 7.28 -2.41 13.12
C LEU A 17 7.68 -1.51 11.95
N ARG A 18 8.66 -1.95 11.17
CA ARG A 18 9.13 -1.18 10.01
C ARG A 18 8.08 -1.14 8.89
N LEU A 19 7.40 -2.25 8.62
CA LEU A 19 6.31 -2.29 7.65
C LEU A 19 5.14 -1.37 8.07
N ASP A 20 4.71 -1.44 9.33
CA ASP A 20 3.66 -0.57 9.87
C ASP A 20 4.05 0.91 9.74
N GLN A 21 5.31 1.25 10.02
CA GLN A 21 5.81 2.62 9.88
C GLN A 21 5.73 3.11 8.43
N ILE A 22 6.19 2.31 7.47
CA ILE A 22 6.18 2.67 6.05
C ILE A 22 4.72 2.87 5.58
N LEU A 23 3.84 1.91 5.85
CA LEU A 23 2.44 2.00 5.44
C LEU A 23 1.72 3.19 6.08
N ARG A 24 1.95 3.45 7.38
CA ARG A 24 1.38 4.62 8.07
C ARG A 24 1.85 5.93 7.45
N ASN A 25 3.13 6.05 7.10
CA ASN A 25 3.65 7.26 6.47
C ASN A 25 3.00 7.51 5.10
N LEU A 26 2.90 6.47 4.26
CA LEU A 26 2.28 6.58 2.94
C LEU A 26 0.78 6.90 3.05
N LEU A 27 0.05 6.17 3.89
CA LEU A 27 -1.39 6.39 4.08
C LEU A 27 -1.70 7.74 4.73
N SER A 28 -0.90 8.18 5.69
CA SER A 28 -1.07 9.51 6.31
C SER A 28 -0.85 10.63 5.31
N ASN A 29 0.12 10.47 4.40
CA ASN A 29 0.33 11.44 3.32
C ASN A 29 -0.88 11.45 2.37
N ALA A 30 -1.34 10.28 1.92
CA ALA A 30 -2.51 10.17 1.06
C ALA A 30 -3.75 10.84 1.68
N ILE A 31 -4.01 10.61 2.98
CA ILE A 31 -5.13 11.22 3.73
C ILE A 31 -4.95 12.73 3.82
N LYS A 32 -3.74 13.22 4.10
CA LYS A 32 -3.45 14.64 4.22
C LYS A 32 -3.67 15.40 2.91
N PHE A 33 -3.37 14.76 1.77
CA PHE A 33 -3.35 15.44 0.46
C PHE A 33 -4.56 15.13 -0.43
N THR A 34 -5.43 14.18 -0.03
CA THR A 34 -6.71 13.90 -0.68
C THR A 34 -7.86 14.37 0.20
N HIS A 35 -8.28 15.64 0.03
CA HIS A 35 -9.41 16.20 0.78
C HIS A 35 -10.75 15.65 0.29
N GLU A 36 -10.90 15.49 -1.02
CA GLU A 36 -12.02 14.84 -1.68
C GLU A 36 -11.49 13.81 -2.67
N GLY A 37 -12.14 12.65 -2.75
CA GLY A 37 -11.74 11.55 -3.62
C GLY A 37 -11.54 10.24 -2.87
N SER A 38 -10.56 9.44 -3.27
CA SER A 38 -10.40 8.09 -2.73
C SER A 38 -8.95 7.69 -2.52
N ILE A 39 -8.74 6.81 -1.54
CA ILE A 39 -7.45 6.19 -1.24
C ILE A 39 -7.64 4.68 -1.25
N THR A 40 -6.77 3.98 -1.98
CA THR A 40 -6.78 2.52 -2.11
C THR A 40 -5.42 1.95 -1.77
N LEU A 41 -5.40 0.97 -0.86
CA LEU A 41 -4.26 0.10 -0.61
C LEU A 41 -4.49 -1.21 -1.37
N THR A 42 -3.55 -1.59 -2.22
CA THR A 42 -3.55 -2.87 -2.95
C THR A 42 -2.34 -3.69 -2.52
N ILE A 43 -2.57 -4.99 -2.29
CA ILE A 43 -1.51 -5.96 -2.01
C ILE A 43 -1.58 -7.05 -3.09
N SER A 44 -0.47 -7.24 -3.79
CA SER A 44 -0.34 -8.19 -4.89
C SER A 44 1.05 -8.84 -4.90
N GLU A 45 1.24 -9.89 -5.70
CA GLU A 45 2.59 -10.33 -6.04
C GLU A 45 3.28 -9.30 -6.95
N ASP A 46 4.58 -9.15 -6.79
CA ASP A 46 5.43 -8.45 -7.77
C ASP A 46 5.69 -9.38 -8.95
N LYS A 47 5.10 -9.04 -10.10
CA LYS A 47 5.22 -9.83 -11.34
C LYS A 47 6.58 -9.64 -12.03
N GLU A 48 7.30 -8.57 -11.72
CA GLU A 48 8.62 -8.28 -12.30
C GLU A 48 9.74 -8.91 -11.46
N HIS A 49 9.57 -8.92 -10.14
CA HIS A 49 10.51 -9.54 -9.20
C HIS A 49 9.80 -10.64 -8.41
N GLY A 50 9.68 -11.82 -9.03
CA GLY A 50 8.98 -12.96 -8.44
C GLY A 50 9.41 -13.25 -7.00
N ASP A 51 8.43 -13.68 -6.19
CA ASP A 51 8.52 -13.96 -4.74
C ASP A 51 8.54 -12.72 -3.82
N GLN A 52 8.14 -11.55 -4.33
CA GLN A 52 7.91 -10.36 -3.50
C GLN A 52 6.44 -9.96 -3.45
N LEU A 53 6.04 -9.34 -2.34
CA LEU A 53 4.75 -8.65 -2.25
C LEU A 53 4.92 -7.17 -2.57
N LEU A 54 4.03 -6.66 -3.41
CA LEU A 54 3.89 -5.26 -3.72
C LEU A 54 2.76 -4.65 -2.89
N PHE A 55 3.09 -3.64 -2.10
CA PHE A 55 2.13 -2.79 -1.39
C PHE A 55 2.00 -1.47 -2.12
N GLU A 56 0.86 -1.24 -2.78
CA GLU A 56 0.57 -0.01 -3.52
C GLU A 56 -0.43 0.87 -2.75
N VAL A 57 -0.05 2.11 -2.44
CA VAL A 57 -0.98 3.14 -1.96
C VAL A 57 -1.26 4.11 -3.10
N LYS A 58 -2.50 4.13 -3.58
CA LYS A 58 -2.96 5.05 -4.62
C LYS A 58 -4.00 6.00 -4.06
N ASP A 59 -3.76 7.29 -4.25
CA ASP A 59 -4.69 8.36 -3.90
C ASP A 59 -5.06 9.21 -5.13
N THR A 60 -6.07 10.08 -4.95
CA THR A 60 -6.54 11.00 -6.00
C THR A 60 -6.30 12.45 -5.61
N GLY A 61 -5.38 12.70 -4.69
CA GLY A 61 -5.04 14.02 -4.19
C GLY A 61 -4.16 14.81 -5.15
N ILE A 62 -3.64 15.91 -4.65
CA ILE A 62 -2.82 16.85 -5.43
C ILE A 62 -1.43 16.30 -5.83
N GLY A 63 -1.04 15.13 -5.32
CA GLY A 63 0.27 14.52 -5.56
C GLY A 63 1.41 15.22 -4.81
N ILE A 64 2.65 14.97 -5.27
CA ILE A 64 3.87 15.64 -4.82
C ILE A 64 4.31 16.56 -5.97
N ALA A 65 4.52 17.84 -5.66
CA ALA A 65 5.06 18.83 -6.60
C ALA A 65 6.58 18.84 -6.61
#